data_AF-A0A031JRI3-F1
#
_entry.id   AF-A0A031JRI3-F1
#
_cell.length_a   1.000
_cell.length_b   1.000
_cell.length_c   1.000
_cell.angle_alpha   90.00
_cell.angle_beta   90.00
_cell.angle_gamma   90.00
#
_symmetry.space_group_name_H-M   'P 1'
#
loop_
_entity.id
_entity.type
_entity.pdbx_description
1 polymer ?
#
loop_
_entity_poly.entity_id
_entity_poly.type
_entity_poly.pdbx_seq_one_letter_code
_entity_poly.pdbx_strand_id
1 'polypeptide(L)' 'MADDKSQRGGADRRTVAGGEGYEVDYFARKHGLTVEQAQDLIDRFGNDRATLDAEAQKLTKE' A
#
# COMPACT_ATOMS: atom_id res chain seq x y z
N MET A 1 6.87 35.73 -9.32
CA MET A 1 7.03 34.92 -8.10
C MET A 1 7.02 33.46 -8.53
N ALA A 2 7.93 32.66 -7.97
CA ALA A 2 8.28 31.32 -8.43
C ALA A 2 7.07 30.36 -8.39
N ASP A 3 6.92 29.59 -9.46
CA ASP A 3 6.01 28.45 -9.51
C ASP A 3 6.40 27.43 -8.44
N ASP A 4 5.71 27.46 -7.29
CA ASP A 4 5.69 26.36 -6.33
C ASP A 4 5.00 25.16 -6.96
N LYS A 5 5.73 24.44 -7.82
CA LYS A 5 5.34 23.13 -8.37
C LYS A 5 5.35 22.02 -7.31
N SER A 6 5.52 22.36 -6.03
CA SER A 6 5.51 21.42 -4.91
C SER A 6 4.10 20.96 -4.48
N GLN A 7 3.04 21.44 -5.14
CA GLN A 7 1.67 20.95 -4.94
C GLN A 7 1.30 19.73 -5.81
N ARG A 8 2.28 18.91 -6.24
CA ARG A 8 2.00 17.63 -6.90
C ARG A 8 2.18 16.46 -5.93
N GLY A 9 1.07 15.91 -5.43
CA GLY A 9 1.01 14.52 -4.97
C GLY A 9 0.87 14.27 -3.47
N GLY A 10 0.40 15.26 -2.69
CA GLY A 10 0.06 15.09 -1.27
C GLY A 10 -1.36 14.59 -1.01
N ALA A 11 -2.08 14.10 -2.03
CA ALA A 11 -3.38 13.47 -1.83
C ALA A 11 -3.15 12.04 -1.33
N ASP A 12 -3.04 11.91 -0.01
CA ASP A 12 -3.40 10.71 0.75
C ASP A 12 -2.89 9.35 0.20
N ARG A 13 -1.57 9.13 0.22
CA ARG A 13 -1.01 7.75 0.25
C ARG A 13 -1.28 7.04 1.58
N ARG A 14 -2.41 7.33 2.24
CA ARG A 14 -2.83 6.66 3.49
C ARG A 14 -3.46 5.31 3.19
N THR A 15 -3.99 5.12 2.00
CA THR A 15 -4.63 3.87 1.58
C THR A 15 -3.94 3.26 0.38
N VAL A 16 -3.88 1.93 0.34
CA VAL A 16 -3.53 1.13 -0.84
C VAL A 16 -4.80 0.99 -1.67
N ALA A 17 -4.95 1.73 -2.76
CA ALA A 17 -6.11 1.63 -3.62
C ALA A 17 -6.22 0.23 -4.22
N GLY A 18 -7.03 -0.64 -3.59
CA GLY A 18 -7.28 -2.00 -4.04
C GLY A 18 -7.96 -2.10 -5.43
N GLY A 19 -8.39 -0.96 -6.00
CA GLY A 19 -8.95 -0.86 -7.34
C GLY A 19 -7.90 -0.71 -8.46
N GLU A 20 -6.69 -0.26 -8.14
CA GLU A 20 -5.58 -0.19 -9.09
C GLU A 20 -4.61 -1.31 -8.74
N GLY A 21 -4.67 -2.45 -9.44
CA GLY A 21 -3.82 -3.62 -9.17
C GLY A 21 -2.31 -3.32 -9.12
N TYR A 22 -1.89 -2.15 -9.62
CA TYR A 22 -0.55 -1.61 -9.46
C TYR A 22 -0.15 -1.38 -7.99
N GLU A 23 -1.06 -0.88 -7.14
CA GLU A 23 -0.74 -0.62 -5.72
C GLU A 23 -0.63 -1.91 -4.90
N VAL A 24 -1.42 -2.92 -5.26
CA VAL A 24 -1.38 -4.26 -4.64
C VAL A 24 -0.08 -4.98 -5.02
N ASP A 25 0.30 -4.98 -6.30
CA ASP A 25 1.60 -5.54 -6.75
C ASP A 25 2.77 -4.80 -6.10
N TYR A 26 2.73 -3.47 -6.03
CA TYR A 26 3.77 -2.70 -5.36
C TYR A 26 3.87 -3.02 -3.87
N PHE A 27 2.74 -3.14 -3.18
CA PHE A 27 2.68 -3.53 -1.77
C PHE A 27 3.23 -4.95 -1.57
N ALA A 28 2.82 -5.90 -2.40
CA ALA A 28 3.30 -7.27 -2.38
C ALA A 28 4.83 -7.31 -2.52
N ARG A 29 5.39 -6.65 -3.52
CA ARG A 29 6.84 -6.60 -3.74
C ARG A 29 7.59 -5.91 -2.62
N LYS A 30 7.05 -4.83 -2.05
CA LYS A 30 7.67 -4.10 -0.93
C LYS A 30 7.88 -5.00 0.28
N HIS A 31 6.94 -5.88 0.55
CA HIS A 31 6.99 -6.80 1.69
C HIS A 31 7.46 -8.22 1.30
N GLY A 32 7.72 -8.50 0.03
CA GLY A 32 8.05 -9.86 -0.41
C GLY A 32 6.87 -10.84 -0.32
N LEU A 33 5.64 -10.34 -0.33
CA LEU A 33 4.42 -11.13 -0.38
C LEU A 33 4.02 -11.46 -1.82
N THR A 34 3.14 -12.45 -1.99
CA THR A 34 2.43 -12.64 -3.26
C THR A 34 1.31 -11.62 -3.41
N VAL A 35 0.88 -11.39 -4.65
CA VAL A 35 -0.28 -10.51 -4.94
C VAL A 35 -1.53 -11.02 -4.23
N GLU A 36 -1.72 -12.34 -4.15
CA GLU A 36 -2.82 -12.97 -3.43
C GLU A 36 -2.77 -12.70 -1.92
N GLN A 37 -1.60 -12.77 -1.30
CA GLN A 37 -1.43 -12.42 0.12
C GLN A 37 -1.69 -10.94 0.38
N ALA A 38 -1.22 -10.06 -0.51
CA ALA A 38 -1.50 -8.64 -0.42
C ALA A 38 -3.01 -8.34 -0.57
N GLN A 39 -3.68 -9.02 -1.50
CA GLN A 39 -5.11 -8.89 -1.72
C GLN A 39 -5.90 -9.39 -0.50
N ASP A 40 -5.54 -10.56 0.05
CA ASP A 40 -6.17 -11.13 1.24
C ASP A 40 -6.00 -10.21 2.48
N LEU A 41 -4.84 -9.56 2.63
CA LEU A 41 -4.66 -8.54 3.66
C LEU A 41 -5.58 -7.33 3.45
N ILE A 42 -5.72 -6.86 2.20
CA ILE A 42 -6.62 -5.74 1.86
C ILE A 42 -8.09 -6.11 2.10
N ASP A 43 -8.50 -7.33 1.76
CA ASP A 43 -9.87 -7.80 1.99
C ASP A 43 -10.18 -7.99 3.49
N ARG A 44 -9.20 -8.41 4.30
CA ARG A 44 -9.37 -8.64 5.74
C ARG A 44 -9.30 -7.38 6.59
N PHE A 45 -8.32 -6.52 6.31
CA PHE A 45 -8.00 -5.35 7.14
C PHE A 45 -8.42 -4.03 6.49
N GLY A 46 -8.90 -4.08 5.25
CA GLY A 46 -9.19 -2.90 4.44
C GLY A 46 -7.94 -2.38 3.74
N ASN A 47 -8.09 -1.23 3.10
CA ASN A 47 -7.04 -0.60 2.32
C ASN A 47 -6.12 0.33 3.13
N ASP A 48 -6.20 0.36 4.46
CA ASP A 48 -5.37 1.25 5.27
C ASP A 48 -3.90 0.82 5.23
N ARG A 49 -3.03 1.68 4.71
CA ARG A 49 -1.65 1.31 4.43
C ARG A 49 -0.84 1.06 5.70
N ALA A 50 -1.10 1.80 6.78
CA ALA A 50 -0.39 1.60 8.04
C ALA A 50 -0.71 0.23 8.64
N THR A 51 -1.98 -0.17 8.59
CA THR A 51 -2.46 -1.48 9.04
C THR A 51 -1.85 -2.59 8.18
N LEU A 52 -1.93 -2.46 6.85
CA LEU A 52 -1.36 -3.44 5.92
C LEU A 52 0.16 -3.58 6.11
N ASP A 53 0.91 -2.49 6.19
CA ASP A 53 2.37 -2.51 6.43
C ASP A 53 2.70 -3.26 7.73
N ALA A 54 1.91 -3.07 8.80
CA ALA A 54 2.11 -3.76 10.08
C ALA A 54 1.81 -5.26 10.00
N GLU A 55 0.73 -5.66 9.33
CA GLU A 55 0.37 -7.08 9.17
C GLU A 55 1.33 -7.80 8.21
N ALA A 56 1.72 -7.17 7.11
CA ALA A 56 2.70 -7.71 6.17
C ALA A 56 4.09 -7.90 6.81
N GLN A 57 4.49 -6.99 7.71
CA GLN A 57 5.72 -7.16 8.49
C GLN A 57 5.67 -8.36 9.45
N LYS A 58 4.49 -8.72 9.97
CA LYS A 58 4.34 -9.92 10.81
C LYS A 58 4.47 -11.18 9.97
N LEU A 59 3.80 -11.20 8.81
CA LEU A 59 3.76 -12.35 7.90
C LEU A 59 5.13 -12.73 7.30
N THR A 60 6.05 -11.77 7.22
CA THR A 60 7.38 -11.93 6.60
C THR A 60 8.49 -12.22 7.60
N LYS A 61 8.19 -12.14 8.90
CA LYS A 61 9.16 -12.34 9.99
C LYS A 61 9.15 -13.76 10.58
N GLU A 62 8.27 -14.63 10.10
CA GLU A 62 8.26 -16.06 10.40
C GLU A 62 9.06 -16.84 9.35
#